data_AF-A0A9N9MJL3-F1
#
_entry.id   AF-A0A9N9MJL3-F1
#
_cell.length_a   1.000
_cell.length_b   1.000
_cell.length_c   1.000
_cell.angle_alpha   90.00
_cell.angle_beta   90.00
_cell.angle_gamma   90.00
#
_symmetry.space_group_name_H-M   'P 1'
#
loop_
_entity.id
_entity.type
_entity.pdbx_description
1 polymer ?
#
loop_
_entity_poly.entity_id
_entity_poly.type
_entity_poly.pdbx_seq_one_letter_code
_entity_poly.pdbx_strand_id
1 'polypeptide(L)'
;MQKITSIDDRSINNNKERCRDFSPNHDLGKGFVERYKASAPFHLFYTGFEPSQDANDRSLAINLGDLIHVVMGTIEHSLHVTYSCSVDWLISMYKGAHQNTRMTIIAQKFETCNSRIIPKNVNIYHISMPGRYSSAHAKFSIFIYSSGKMRIIVTSANFQESDWLKFANGVWVSPLLPRLPPHASKMDDESRTNFKSNLLAFLKEYGKYVENMGVNSRNPSNYALSIGTTSDRQKLTSSLSSTPSTIYILGCYSPSSCVPNGANPKEEKQS
;
A
#
# COMPACT_ATOMS: atom_id res chain seq x y z
N MET A 1 5.55 -10.89 15.72
CA MET A 1 4.87 -11.49 14.54
C MET A 1 5.36 -12.92 14.36
N GLN A 2 4.51 -13.84 13.88
CA GLN A 2 4.80 -15.29 13.74
C GLN A 2 4.50 -15.75 12.30
N LYS A 3 5.37 -16.59 11.71
CA LYS A 3 5.09 -17.19 10.39
C LYS A 3 4.00 -18.24 10.55
N ILE A 4 2.97 -18.15 9.74
CA ILE A 4 1.93 -19.18 9.65
C ILE A 4 2.40 -20.20 8.61
N THR A 5 2.56 -21.45 9.03
CA THR A 5 2.95 -22.57 8.17
C THR A 5 1.85 -23.63 8.03
N SER A 6 0.81 -23.57 8.86
CA SER A 6 -0.36 -24.46 8.86
C SER A 6 -1.58 -23.74 9.43
N ILE A 7 -2.78 -24.22 9.09
CA ILE A 7 -4.07 -23.58 9.39
C ILE A 7 -4.56 -23.81 10.82
N ASP A 8 -3.96 -24.76 11.55
CA ASP A 8 -4.30 -24.98 12.96
C ASP A 8 -3.80 -23.86 13.90
N ASP A 9 -3.21 -22.80 13.35
CA ASP A 9 -2.89 -21.59 14.08
C ASP A 9 -4.18 -20.85 14.45
N ARG A 10 -4.40 -20.61 15.76
CA ARG A 10 -5.62 -19.96 16.31
C ARG A 10 -5.90 -18.56 15.74
N SER A 11 -4.97 -18.00 14.97
CA SER A 11 -5.10 -16.74 14.25
C SER A 11 -5.90 -16.81 12.95
N ILE A 12 -6.25 -18.01 12.46
CA ILE A 12 -7.03 -18.22 11.24
C ILE A 12 -8.47 -18.64 11.55
N ASN A 13 -9.44 -17.85 11.09
CA ASN A 13 -10.84 -18.24 11.16
C ASN A 13 -11.26 -19.02 9.90
N ASN A 14 -11.66 -20.28 10.08
CA ASN A 14 -12.14 -21.14 9.01
C ASN A 14 -13.64 -20.91 8.78
N ASN A 15 -14.00 -20.17 7.72
CA ASN A 15 -15.40 -19.95 7.37
C ASN A 15 -15.75 -20.60 6.02
N LYS A 16 -16.23 -21.85 6.09
CA LYS A 16 -16.54 -22.69 4.92
C LYS A 16 -17.74 -22.19 4.10
N GLU A 17 -18.64 -21.41 4.69
CA GLU A 17 -19.86 -20.92 4.02
C GLU A 17 -19.58 -19.77 3.03
N ARG A 18 -18.38 -19.19 3.09
CA ARG A 18 -17.94 -18.10 2.19
C ARG A 18 -17.18 -18.59 0.95
N CYS A 19 -17.05 -19.91 0.75
CA CYS A 19 -16.48 -20.52 -0.46
C CYS A 19 -17.38 -20.26 -1.68
N ARG A 20 -17.20 -19.13 -2.37
CA ARG A 20 -17.68 -18.98 -3.75
C ARG A 20 -16.48 -19.12 -4.68
N ASP A 21 -16.68 -19.72 -5.84
CA ASP A 21 -15.72 -19.58 -6.93
C ASP A 21 -15.63 -18.09 -7.27
N PHE A 22 -14.55 -17.46 -6.82
CA PHE A 22 -14.26 -16.07 -7.14
C PHE A 22 -13.88 -16.03 -8.62
N SER A 23 -14.86 -15.78 -9.48
CA SER A 23 -14.61 -15.42 -10.86
C SER A 23 -14.21 -13.94 -10.89
N PRO A 24 -12.94 -13.61 -11.22
CA PRO A 24 -12.55 -12.23 -11.39
C PRO A 24 -13.37 -11.62 -12.54
N ASN A 25 -13.85 -10.38 -12.38
CA ASN A 25 -14.58 -9.68 -13.44
C ASN A 25 -13.77 -9.68 -14.75
N HIS A 26 -14.40 -9.93 -15.89
CA HIS A 26 -13.72 -10.02 -17.20
C HIS A 26 -13.01 -8.73 -17.67
N ASP A 27 -13.22 -7.59 -17.00
CA ASP A 27 -12.64 -6.29 -17.36
C ASP A 27 -11.42 -5.88 -16.50
N LEU A 28 -10.79 -6.79 -15.74
CA LEU A 28 -9.63 -6.45 -14.91
C LEU A 28 -8.51 -5.76 -15.71
N GLY A 29 -8.02 -4.63 -15.21
CA GLY A 29 -6.90 -3.89 -15.79
C GLY A 29 -7.23 -3.10 -17.06
N LYS A 30 -8.45 -3.22 -17.62
CA LYS A 30 -8.84 -2.52 -18.84
C LYS A 30 -8.98 -1.02 -18.57
N GLY A 31 -8.23 -0.22 -19.33
CA GLY A 31 -8.25 1.25 -19.25
C GLY A 31 -7.61 1.83 -17.99
N PHE A 32 -7.09 1.01 -17.06
CA PHE A 32 -6.55 1.54 -15.81
C PHE A 32 -5.24 2.31 -16.01
N VAL A 33 -4.42 1.92 -17.00
CA VAL A 33 -3.19 2.67 -17.32
C VAL A 33 -3.51 4.11 -17.73
N GLU A 34 -4.57 4.30 -18.50
CA GLU A 34 -5.05 5.59 -18.97
C GLU A 34 -5.66 6.40 -17.82
N ARG A 35 -6.52 5.78 -17.00
CA ARG A 35 -7.06 6.41 -15.77
C ARG A 35 -5.95 6.81 -14.81
N TYR A 36 -4.93 5.96 -14.66
CA TYR A 36 -3.75 6.24 -13.85
C TYR A 36 -3.00 7.48 -14.33
N LYS A 37 -2.75 7.60 -15.64
CA LYS A 37 -2.12 8.81 -16.21
C LYS A 37 -2.99 10.05 -16.03
N ALA A 38 -4.30 9.93 -16.25
CA ALA A 38 -5.25 11.04 -16.14
C ALA A 38 -5.44 11.54 -14.70
N SER A 39 -5.25 10.68 -13.71
CA SER A 39 -5.35 11.02 -12.27
C SER A 39 -4.18 11.84 -11.72
N ALA A 40 -3.17 12.14 -12.54
CA ALA A 40 -2.08 13.02 -12.15
C ALA A 40 -2.62 14.41 -11.74
N PRO A 41 -2.00 15.08 -10.75
CA PRO A 41 -0.77 14.69 -10.06
C PRO A 41 -1.00 13.81 -8.81
N PHE A 42 -2.24 13.54 -8.43
CA PHE A 42 -2.57 12.99 -7.11
C PHE A 42 -2.60 11.46 -7.07
N HIS A 43 -2.98 10.80 -8.17
CA HIS A 43 -3.06 9.34 -8.26
C HIS A 43 -3.90 8.71 -7.13
N LEU A 44 -5.02 9.35 -6.81
CA LEU A 44 -5.98 8.93 -5.81
C LEU A 44 -7.23 8.33 -6.48
N PHE A 45 -7.66 7.19 -5.96
CA PHE A 45 -8.77 6.40 -6.49
C PHE A 45 -9.69 5.92 -5.37
N TYR A 46 -10.85 5.41 -5.76
CA TYR A 46 -11.86 4.91 -4.84
C TYR A 46 -12.36 3.51 -5.26
N THR A 47 -12.65 2.67 -4.26
CA THR A 47 -13.30 1.35 -4.46
C THR A 47 -14.81 1.46 -4.30
N GLY A 48 -15.53 0.33 -4.46
CA GLY A 48 -16.96 0.27 -4.12
C GLY A 48 -17.91 0.72 -5.24
N PHE A 49 -17.44 0.69 -6.49
CA PHE A 49 -18.27 1.01 -7.65
C PHE A 49 -18.97 -0.24 -8.18
N GLU A 50 -20.28 -0.16 -8.37
CA GLU A 50 -21.03 -1.21 -9.07
C GLU A 50 -20.88 -1.06 -10.59
N PRO A 51 -20.80 -2.18 -11.35
CA PRO A 51 -20.73 -2.17 -12.81
C PRO A 51 -21.93 -1.55 -13.54
N SER A 52 -22.98 -1.14 -12.83
CA SER A 52 -24.20 -0.53 -13.37
C SER A 52 -24.12 1.00 -13.51
N GLN A 53 -23.11 1.66 -12.94
CA GLN A 53 -22.97 3.13 -12.98
C GLN A 53 -22.27 3.62 -14.27
N ASP A 54 -22.67 4.80 -14.74
CA ASP A 54 -22.22 5.43 -16.00
C ASP A 54 -20.69 5.40 -16.19
N ALA A 55 -20.23 5.12 -17.41
CA ALA A 55 -18.82 4.99 -17.73
C ALA A 55 -17.99 6.26 -17.45
N ASN A 56 -18.62 7.45 -17.47
CA ASN A 56 -17.98 8.72 -17.12
C ASN A 56 -17.65 8.85 -15.62
N ASP A 57 -18.37 8.14 -14.75
CA ASP A 57 -18.20 8.18 -13.29
C ASP A 57 -17.04 7.27 -12.81
N ARG A 58 -16.44 6.49 -13.72
CA ARG A 58 -15.38 5.52 -13.39
C ARG A 58 -13.95 6.05 -13.51
N SER A 59 -13.77 7.35 -13.75
CA SER A 59 -12.44 7.93 -13.96
C SER A 59 -11.49 7.73 -12.77
N LEU A 60 -12.03 7.74 -11.55
CA LEU A 60 -11.32 7.48 -10.30
C LEU A 60 -11.69 6.14 -9.66
N ALA A 61 -12.43 5.28 -10.36
CA ALA A 61 -12.77 3.96 -9.88
C ALA A 61 -11.57 3.02 -10.00
N ILE A 62 -11.36 2.22 -8.96
CA ILE A 62 -10.33 1.19 -8.91
C ILE A 62 -10.84 -0.07 -8.23
N ASN A 63 -10.43 -1.21 -8.77
CA ASN A 63 -10.53 -2.49 -8.08
C ASN A 63 -9.12 -3.05 -7.81
N LEU A 64 -9.00 -4.06 -6.95
CA LEU A 64 -7.70 -4.66 -6.66
C LEU A 64 -7.06 -5.26 -7.91
N GLY A 65 -7.87 -5.89 -8.77
CA GLY A 65 -7.42 -6.51 -10.00
C GLY A 65 -6.73 -5.52 -10.94
N ASP A 66 -7.20 -4.27 -11.04
CA ASP A 66 -6.58 -3.20 -11.83
C ASP A 66 -5.15 -2.92 -11.40
N LEU A 67 -4.90 -2.93 -10.08
CA LEU A 67 -3.59 -2.69 -9.49
C LEU A 67 -2.58 -3.81 -9.77
N ILE A 68 -3.06 -5.06 -9.73
CA ILE A 68 -2.22 -6.25 -9.85
C ILE A 68 -2.25 -6.86 -11.25
N HIS A 69 -3.05 -6.33 -12.18
CA HIS A 69 -3.14 -6.84 -13.54
C HIS A 69 -1.78 -6.82 -14.23
N VAL A 70 -1.46 -7.86 -15.02
CA VAL A 70 -0.18 -7.96 -15.75
C VAL A 70 0.10 -6.77 -16.68
N VAL A 71 -0.93 -6.05 -17.13
CA VAL A 71 -0.79 -4.82 -17.93
C VAL A 71 -0.09 -3.69 -17.17
N MET A 72 -0.16 -3.69 -15.83
CA MET A 72 0.58 -2.78 -14.97
C MET A 72 2.05 -3.21 -14.77
N GLY A 73 2.42 -4.37 -15.31
CA GLY A 73 3.72 -5.03 -15.19
C GLY A 73 3.62 -6.38 -14.49
N THR A 74 4.51 -7.32 -14.85
CA THR A 74 4.64 -8.60 -14.14
C THR A 74 5.24 -8.37 -12.75
N ILE A 75 4.51 -8.76 -11.71
CA ILE A 75 4.93 -8.58 -10.32
C ILE A 75 5.71 -9.82 -9.89
N GLU A 76 7.00 -9.65 -9.61
CA GLU A 76 7.86 -10.73 -9.11
C GLU A 76 7.66 -10.97 -7.62
N HIS A 77 7.55 -9.89 -6.83
CA HIS A 77 7.30 -9.94 -5.39
C HIS A 77 6.23 -8.94 -4.98
N SER A 78 5.37 -9.35 -4.05
CA SER A 78 4.42 -8.45 -3.41
C SER A 78 4.47 -8.56 -1.91
N LEU A 79 4.31 -7.42 -1.24
CA LEU A 79 4.02 -7.33 0.19
C LEU A 79 2.64 -6.71 0.35
N HIS A 80 1.82 -7.31 1.19
CA HIS A 80 0.57 -6.76 1.68
C HIS A 80 0.62 -6.68 3.20
N VAL A 81 0.43 -5.49 3.75
CA VAL A 81 0.20 -5.30 5.18
C VAL A 81 -1.23 -4.82 5.36
N THR A 82 -1.96 -5.42 6.30
CA THR A 82 -3.37 -5.08 6.55
C THR A 82 -3.80 -5.46 7.95
N TYR A 83 -4.96 -4.98 8.39
CA TYR A 83 -5.60 -5.48 9.59
C TYR A 83 -6.21 -6.86 9.37
N SER A 84 -7.07 -6.99 8.35
CA SER A 84 -7.74 -8.25 7.98
C SER A 84 -7.42 -8.66 6.54
N CYS A 85 -7.32 -9.96 6.28
CA CYS A 85 -7.07 -10.50 4.95
C CYS A 85 -7.89 -11.78 4.70
N SER A 86 -8.63 -11.82 3.60
CA SER A 86 -9.15 -13.07 3.01
C SER A 86 -8.09 -13.65 2.09
N VAL A 87 -7.40 -14.69 2.54
CA VAL A 87 -6.21 -15.22 1.84
C VAL A 87 -6.59 -15.85 0.50
N ASP A 88 -7.64 -16.66 0.48
CA ASP A 88 -8.09 -17.35 -0.74
C ASP A 88 -8.56 -16.36 -1.81
N TRP A 89 -9.29 -15.32 -1.39
CA TRP A 89 -9.72 -14.24 -2.27
C TRP A 89 -8.53 -13.45 -2.84
N LEU A 90 -7.55 -13.10 -2.01
CA LEU A 90 -6.37 -12.39 -2.51
C LEU A 90 -5.59 -13.23 -3.52
N ILE A 91 -5.44 -14.53 -3.26
CA ILE A 91 -4.80 -15.47 -4.19
C ILE A 91 -5.60 -15.59 -5.50
N SER A 92 -6.93 -15.68 -5.45
CA SER A 92 -7.76 -15.77 -6.64
C SER A 92 -7.67 -14.49 -7.49
N MET A 93 -7.60 -13.31 -6.86
CA MET A 93 -7.39 -12.04 -7.54
C MET A 93 -6.06 -12.03 -8.31
N TYR A 94 -4.96 -12.51 -7.71
CA TYR A 94 -3.67 -12.62 -8.41
C TYR A 94 -3.70 -13.61 -9.58
N LYS A 95 -4.37 -14.76 -9.42
CA LYS A 95 -4.56 -15.73 -10.51
C LYS A 95 -5.35 -15.12 -11.66
N GLY A 96 -6.46 -14.45 -11.35
CA GLY A 96 -7.30 -13.74 -12.33
C GLY A 96 -6.59 -12.61 -13.05
N ALA A 97 -5.65 -11.95 -12.37
CA ALA A 97 -4.79 -10.92 -12.93
C ALA A 97 -3.59 -11.44 -13.71
N HIS A 98 -3.51 -12.76 -13.94
CA HIS A 98 -2.41 -13.45 -14.62
C HIS A 98 -1.04 -13.25 -13.96
N GLN A 99 -1.02 -13.16 -12.63
CA GLN A 99 0.21 -13.03 -11.84
C GLN A 99 0.59 -14.34 -11.15
N ASN A 100 1.88 -14.67 -11.18
CA ASN A 100 2.49 -15.76 -10.42
C ASN A 100 3.56 -15.22 -9.46
N THR A 101 3.12 -14.37 -8.54
CA THR A 101 3.97 -13.56 -7.67
C THR A 101 4.45 -14.31 -6.43
N ARG A 102 5.66 -14.03 -5.95
CA ARG A 102 6.07 -14.38 -4.58
C ARG A 102 5.43 -13.40 -3.61
N MET A 103 4.34 -13.82 -2.97
CA MET A 103 3.51 -12.96 -2.15
C MET A 103 3.88 -13.09 -0.67
N THR A 104 3.99 -11.96 0.01
CA THR A 104 4.11 -11.87 1.46
C THR A 104 2.91 -11.13 2.02
N ILE A 105 2.16 -11.76 2.91
CA ILE A 105 1.00 -11.18 3.58
C ILE A 105 1.33 -11.03 5.07
N ILE A 106 1.19 -9.84 5.60
CA ILE A 106 1.34 -9.54 7.02
C ILE A 106 0.01 -8.98 7.52
N ALA A 107 -0.69 -9.68 8.40
CA ALA A 107 -1.97 -9.22 8.92
C ALA A 107 -2.22 -9.60 10.37
N GLN A 108 -3.11 -8.88 11.03
CA GLN A 108 -3.56 -9.23 12.39
C GLN A 108 -4.67 -10.30 12.36
N LYS A 109 -5.53 -10.30 11.35
CA LYS A 109 -6.63 -11.26 11.19
C LYS A 109 -6.60 -11.91 9.82
N PHE A 110 -6.84 -13.21 9.79
CA PHE A 110 -6.93 -13.99 8.57
C PHE A 110 -8.26 -14.71 8.46
N GLU A 111 -8.84 -14.67 7.26
CA GLU A 111 -9.98 -15.48 6.84
C GLU A 111 -9.53 -16.40 5.70
N THR A 112 -9.89 -17.68 5.80
CA THR A 112 -9.72 -18.67 4.73
C THR A 112 -10.99 -19.51 4.61
N CYS A 113 -11.34 -19.84 3.38
CA CYS A 113 -12.50 -20.63 3.03
C CYS A 113 -12.10 -22.07 2.64
N ASN A 114 -10.92 -22.27 2.02
CA ASN A 114 -10.45 -23.60 1.61
C ASN A 114 -8.97 -23.82 1.95
N SER A 115 -8.73 -24.08 3.23
CA SER A 115 -7.45 -24.16 3.89
C SER A 115 -6.53 -25.33 3.52
N ARG A 116 -6.73 -26.10 2.45
CA ARG A 116 -5.91 -27.33 2.34
C ARG A 116 -4.46 -27.09 1.92
N ILE A 117 -4.15 -26.05 1.13
CA ILE A 117 -2.77 -25.79 0.68
C ILE A 117 -2.58 -24.29 0.38
N ILE A 118 -1.88 -23.57 1.27
CA ILE A 118 -1.29 -22.26 0.92
C ILE A 118 -0.22 -22.53 -0.15
N PRO A 119 -0.27 -21.88 -1.33
CA PRO A 119 0.74 -22.08 -2.37
C PRO A 119 2.16 -21.79 -1.84
N LYS A 120 3.16 -22.55 -2.30
CA LYS A 120 4.55 -22.43 -1.82
C LYS A 120 5.15 -21.03 -2.04
N ASN A 121 4.63 -20.27 -2.99
CA ASN A 121 5.03 -18.89 -3.29
C ASN A 121 4.31 -17.83 -2.42
N VAL A 122 3.48 -18.23 -1.45
CA VAL A 122 2.78 -17.33 -0.54
C VAL A 122 3.31 -17.53 0.88
N ASN A 123 3.82 -16.46 1.47
CA ASN A 123 4.25 -16.41 2.87
C ASN A 123 3.26 -15.57 3.67
N ILE A 124 2.84 -16.07 4.83
CA ILE A 124 1.87 -15.39 5.70
C ILE A 124 2.46 -15.19 7.08
N TYR A 125 2.30 -13.97 7.63
CA TYR A 125 2.83 -13.57 8.93
C TYR A 125 1.75 -12.89 9.77
N HIS A 126 1.53 -13.40 10.98
CA HIS A 126 0.58 -12.86 11.93
C HIS A 126 1.17 -11.70 12.75
N ILE A 127 0.43 -10.59 12.86
CA ILE A 127 0.75 -9.47 13.73
C ILE A 127 0.15 -9.69 15.11
N SER A 128 1.02 -9.91 16.09
CA SER A 128 0.64 -9.94 17.51
C SER A 128 0.77 -8.53 18.08
N MET A 129 -0.34 -7.96 18.53
CA MET A 129 -0.35 -6.65 19.20
C MET A 129 -0.16 -6.83 20.71
N PRO A 130 0.66 -5.99 21.37
CA PRO A 130 0.98 -6.15 22.79
C PRO A 130 -0.17 -5.76 23.73
N GLY A 131 -1.03 -4.83 23.32
CA GLY A 131 -2.16 -4.36 24.12
C GLY A 131 -3.48 -5.04 23.75
N ARG A 132 -4.33 -5.30 24.75
CA ARG A 132 -5.66 -5.95 24.59
C ARG A 132 -6.59 -5.25 23.60
N TYR A 133 -6.42 -3.93 23.43
CA TYR A 133 -7.22 -3.10 22.51
C TYR A 133 -6.39 -2.53 21.35
N SER A 134 -5.15 -2.98 21.20
CA SER A 134 -4.25 -2.51 20.15
C SER A 134 -4.53 -3.24 18.84
N SER A 135 -4.46 -2.50 17.73
CA SER A 135 -4.70 -3.05 16.40
C SER A 135 -3.72 -2.48 15.36
N ALA A 136 -3.25 -3.32 14.46
CA ALA A 136 -2.41 -2.94 13.34
C ALA A 136 -3.28 -2.49 12.16
N HIS A 137 -3.63 -1.19 12.13
CA HIS A 137 -4.56 -0.65 11.13
C HIS A 137 -3.93 -0.22 9.81
N ALA A 138 -2.60 -0.25 9.70
CA ALA A 138 -1.90 0.10 8.48
C ALA A 138 -2.30 -0.85 7.35
N LYS A 139 -2.59 -0.27 6.18
CA LYS A 139 -3.00 -1.00 4.98
C LYS A 139 -2.24 -0.45 3.79
N PHE A 140 -1.27 -1.21 3.31
CA PHE A 140 -0.44 -0.80 2.19
C PHE A 140 0.09 -2.02 1.45
N SER A 141 0.60 -1.79 0.25
CA SER A 141 1.27 -2.83 -0.53
C SER A 141 2.50 -2.29 -1.23
N ILE A 142 3.46 -3.19 -1.44
CA ILE A 142 4.65 -2.93 -2.25
C ILE A 142 4.69 -3.98 -3.35
N PHE A 143 4.83 -3.54 -4.59
CA PHE A 143 5.01 -4.40 -5.76
C PHE A 143 6.40 -4.19 -6.34
N ILE A 144 7.15 -5.28 -6.50
CA ILE A 144 8.43 -5.28 -7.20
C ILE A 144 8.22 -6.00 -8.52
N TYR A 145 8.41 -5.27 -9.62
CA TYR A 145 8.20 -5.77 -10.96
C TYR A 145 9.45 -6.47 -11.51
N SER A 146 9.26 -7.39 -12.45
CA SER A 146 10.34 -8.05 -13.19
C SER A 146 11.25 -7.08 -13.95
N SER A 147 10.75 -5.88 -14.28
CA SER A 147 11.52 -4.77 -14.85
C SER A 147 12.52 -4.13 -13.88
N GLY A 148 12.55 -4.56 -12.62
CA GLY A 148 13.37 -3.97 -11.56
C GLY A 148 12.83 -2.65 -11.03
N LYS A 149 11.57 -2.29 -11.33
CA LYS A 149 10.89 -1.11 -10.78
C LYS A 149 9.99 -1.50 -9.61
N MET A 150 9.59 -0.52 -8.80
CA MET A 150 8.72 -0.71 -7.63
C MET A 150 7.49 0.20 -7.68
N ARG A 151 6.40 -0.23 -7.08
CA ARG A 151 5.23 0.62 -6.81
C ARG A 151 4.73 0.40 -5.39
N ILE A 152 4.20 1.46 -4.79
CA ILE A 152 3.61 1.46 -3.45
C ILE A 152 2.15 1.82 -3.57
N ILE A 153 1.31 1.08 -2.85
CA ILE A 153 -0.13 1.35 -2.70
C ILE A 153 -0.39 1.66 -1.23
N VAL A 154 -1.13 2.71 -0.93
CA VAL A 154 -1.66 2.97 0.42
C VAL A 154 -3.18 3.03 0.32
N THR A 155 -3.88 2.33 1.21
CA THR A 155 -5.34 2.20 1.11
C THR A 155 -6.03 2.19 2.46
N SER A 156 -7.32 2.52 2.50
CA SER A 156 -8.17 2.26 3.66
C SER A 156 -8.84 0.87 3.65
N ALA A 157 -8.87 0.18 2.50
CA ALA A 157 -9.50 -1.13 2.30
C ALA A 157 -8.65 -2.26 2.87
N ASN A 158 -9.26 -3.19 3.63
CA ASN A 158 -8.64 -4.46 3.93
C ASN A 158 -8.56 -5.32 2.66
N PHE A 159 -7.71 -6.36 2.65
CA PHE A 159 -7.69 -7.32 1.55
C PHE A 159 -8.83 -8.34 1.70
N GLN A 160 -10.07 -7.82 1.61
CA GLN A 160 -11.31 -8.56 1.67
C GLN A 160 -12.24 -8.12 0.54
N GLU A 161 -12.96 -9.07 -0.06
CA GLU A 161 -13.84 -8.81 -1.20
C GLU A 161 -14.80 -7.62 -0.98
N SER A 162 -15.46 -7.56 0.18
CA SER A 162 -16.42 -6.49 0.48
C SER A 162 -15.80 -5.10 0.47
N ASP A 163 -14.57 -4.95 0.96
CA ASP A 163 -13.89 -3.66 1.02
C ASP A 163 -13.56 -3.12 -0.38
N TRP A 164 -13.31 -4.02 -1.34
CA TRP A 164 -12.98 -3.64 -2.70
C TRP A 164 -14.19 -3.54 -3.64
N LEU A 165 -15.26 -4.29 -3.37
CA LEU A 165 -16.45 -4.32 -4.23
C LEU A 165 -17.63 -3.48 -3.71
N LYS A 166 -17.80 -3.34 -2.40
CA LYS A 166 -19.04 -2.78 -1.81
C LYS A 166 -18.82 -1.48 -1.05
N PHE A 167 -17.64 -1.31 -0.46
CA PHE A 167 -17.35 -0.15 0.37
C PHE A 167 -16.49 0.88 -0.36
N ALA A 168 -16.80 2.15 -0.14
CA ALA A 168 -15.98 3.26 -0.61
C ALA A 168 -14.72 3.36 0.25
N ASN A 169 -13.58 3.00 -0.33
CA ASN A 169 -12.27 3.15 0.28
C ASN A 169 -11.36 4.02 -0.59
N GLY A 170 -10.47 4.77 0.04
CA GLY A 170 -9.42 5.50 -0.67
C GLY A 170 -8.25 4.60 -1.02
N VAL A 171 -7.68 4.80 -2.21
CA VAL A 171 -6.48 4.10 -2.70
C VAL A 171 -5.55 5.11 -3.35
N TRP A 172 -4.39 5.31 -2.75
CA TRP A 172 -3.30 6.07 -3.35
C TRP A 172 -2.30 5.14 -4.02
N VAL A 173 -1.91 5.48 -5.25
CA VAL A 173 -1.02 4.68 -6.10
C VAL A 173 0.24 5.48 -6.43
N SER A 174 1.39 5.05 -5.95
CA SER A 174 2.65 5.77 -6.22
C SER A 174 3.00 5.78 -7.72
N PRO A 175 3.79 6.77 -8.18
CA PRO A 175 4.59 6.66 -9.39
C PRO A 175 5.33 5.33 -9.47
N LEU A 176 5.69 4.91 -10.69
CA LEU A 176 6.55 3.76 -10.87
C LEU A 176 7.99 4.14 -10.55
N LEU A 177 8.53 3.53 -9.50
CA LEU A 177 9.78 3.92 -8.86
C LEU A 177 10.95 3.16 -9.48
N PRO A 178 11.94 3.86 -10.08
CA PRO A 178 13.11 3.19 -10.63
C PRO A 178 14.03 2.69 -9.52
N ARG A 179 14.81 1.67 -9.85
CA ARG A 179 15.92 1.23 -9.00
C ARG A 179 17.05 2.25 -9.04
N LEU A 180 17.68 2.47 -7.90
CA LEU A 180 18.89 3.28 -7.81
C LEU A 180 20.09 2.57 -8.45
N PRO A 181 21.06 3.32 -9.00
CA PRO A 181 22.33 2.77 -9.45
C PRO A 181 23.06 2.00 -8.33
N PRO A 182 23.88 0.98 -8.65
CA PRO A 182 24.58 0.16 -7.65
C PRO A 182 25.46 0.95 -6.65
N HIS A 183 25.95 2.12 -7.04
CA HIS A 183 26.83 2.97 -6.23
C HIS A 183 26.08 4.08 -5.48
N ALA A 184 24.77 4.16 -5.64
CA ALA A 184 23.96 5.15 -4.94
C ALA A 184 23.88 4.81 -3.45
N SER A 185 23.92 5.86 -2.61
CA SER A 185 23.59 5.73 -1.20
C SER A 185 22.13 5.30 -1.04
N LYS A 186 21.82 4.58 0.04
CA LYS A 186 20.44 4.20 0.40
C LYS A 186 19.53 5.42 0.59
N MET A 187 20.10 6.59 0.85
CA MET A 187 19.37 7.85 1.01
C MET A 187 19.30 8.69 -0.26
N ASP A 188 19.93 8.26 -1.35
CA ASP A 188 19.86 8.96 -2.62
C ASP A 188 18.42 8.94 -3.15
N ASP A 189 18.06 10.01 -3.85
CA ASP A 189 16.75 10.27 -4.43
C ASP A 189 15.60 10.22 -3.41
N GLU A 190 15.87 10.79 -2.23
CA GLU A 190 14.86 11.15 -1.23
C GLU A 190 13.97 12.28 -1.75
N SER A 191 12.68 12.17 -1.44
CA SER A 191 11.68 13.21 -1.72
C SER A 191 11.85 14.42 -0.79
N ARG A 192 11.34 15.58 -1.21
CA ARG A 192 11.20 16.75 -0.32
C ARG A 192 10.31 16.50 0.91
N THR A 193 9.49 15.46 0.89
CA THR A 193 8.57 15.08 1.97
C THR A 193 9.16 14.05 2.93
N ASN A 194 10.43 13.66 2.76
CA ASN A 194 11.07 12.60 3.54
C ASN A 194 10.30 11.26 3.46
N PHE A 195 9.58 11.02 2.37
CA PHE A 195 8.77 9.82 2.20
C PHE A 195 9.60 8.54 2.27
N LYS A 196 10.80 8.52 1.69
CA LYS A 196 11.66 7.34 1.67
C LYS A 196 12.10 6.97 3.08
N SER A 197 12.70 7.90 3.80
CA SER A 197 13.14 7.72 5.20
C SER A 197 11.98 7.30 6.10
N ASN A 198 10.83 7.96 5.99
CA ASN A 198 9.65 7.63 6.80
C ASN A 198 9.12 6.22 6.47
N LEU A 199 9.05 5.85 5.20
CA LEU A 199 8.65 4.51 4.79
C LEU A 199 9.63 3.44 5.30
N LEU A 200 10.94 3.69 5.19
CA LEU A 200 11.96 2.75 5.67
C LEU A 200 11.91 2.59 7.19
N ALA A 201 11.72 3.69 7.93
CA ALA A 201 11.54 3.66 9.38
C ALA A 201 10.28 2.85 9.76
N PHE A 202 9.16 3.08 9.06
CA PHE A 202 7.93 2.32 9.26
C PHE A 202 8.10 0.83 8.94
N LEU A 203 8.77 0.49 7.83
CA LEU A 203 9.02 -0.91 7.45
C LEU A 203 9.96 -1.64 8.42
N LYS A 204 10.84 -0.91 9.10
CA LYS A 204 11.74 -1.47 10.13
C LYS A 204 10.96 -2.10 11.29
N GLU A 205 9.78 -1.57 11.62
CA GLU A 205 8.88 -2.15 12.64
C GLU A 205 8.35 -3.54 12.24
N TYR A 206 8.32 -3.85 10.94
CA TYR A 206 8.00 -5.18 10.41
C TYR A 206 9.23 -6.06 10.22
N GLY A 207 10.44 -5.54 10.51
CA GLY A 207 11.70 -6.25 10.65
C GLY A 207 12.02 -7.27 9.56
N LYS A 208 12.47 -8.46 9.99
CA LYS A 208 12.91 -9.59 9.14
C LYS A 208 11.90 -10.10 8.12
N TYR A 209 10.63 -9.72 8.23
CA TYR A 209 9.58 -10.15 7.30
C TYR A 209 9.59 -9.35 6.00
N VAL A 210 10.00 -8.08 6.09
CA VAL A 210 10.27 -7.23 4.92
C VAL A 210 11.60 -7.65 4.27
N GLU A 211 12.58 -8.13 5.05
CA GLU A 211 13.85 -8.64 4.54
C GLU A 211 13.68 -9.88 3.63
N ASN A 212 12.63 -10.68 3.86
CA ASN A 212 12.29 -11.84 3.02
C ASN A 212 11.76 -11.46 1.62
N MET A 213 11.45 -10.19 1.33
CA MET A 213 11.25 -9.71 -0.05
C MET A 213 12.54 -9.70 -0.88
N GLY A 214 13.69 -10.01 -0.26
CA GLY A 214 14.95 -10.23 -0.92
C GLY A 214 16.07 -9.49 -0.21
N VAL A 215 16.82 -10.24 0.60
CA VAL A 215 18.06 -9.80 1.23
C VAL A 215 19.03 -9.37 0.11
N ASN A 216 19.46 -8.11 0.14
CA ASN A 216 20.48 -7.44 -0.68
C ASN A 216 20.01 -6.64 -1.92
N SER A 217 19.33 -7.20 -2.93
CA SER A 217 19.08 -6.45 -4.19
C SER A 217 17.70 -5.78 -4.29
N ARG A 218 16.72 -6.24 -3.52
CA ARG A 218 15.29 -5.90 -3.67
C ARG A 218 14.71 -5.11 -2.50
N ASN A 219 15.56 -4.68 -1.57
CA ASN A 219 15.18 -3.85 -0.43
C ASN A 219 14.58 -2.51 -0.93
N PRO A 220 13.45 -2.03 -0.36
CA PRO A 220 12.85 -0.74 -0.72
C PRO A 220 13.82 0.46 -0.68
N SER A 221 14.88 0.39 0.13
CA SER A 221 15.93 1.44 0.18
C SER A 221 16.73 1.57 -1.12
N ASN A 222 16.73 0.53 -1.97
CA ASN A 222 17.41 0.53 -3.27
C ASN A 222 16.59 1.22 -4.38
N TYR A 223 15.44 1.82 -4.06
CA TYR A 223 14.58 2.50 -5.04
C TYR A 223 14.58 4.01 -4.81
N ALA A 224 14.46 4.72 -5.93
CA ALA A 224 14.13 6.13 -5.97
C ALA A 224 12.74 6.33 -5.38
N LEU A 225 12.60 7.17 -4.37
CA LEU A 225 11.34 7.40 -3.67
C LEU A 225 11.05 8.90 -3.58
N SER A 226 11.38 9.62 -4.66
CA SER A 226 11.06 11.02 -4.85
C SER A 226 9.61 11.18 -5.31
N ILE A 227 8.72 11.53 -4.38
CA ILE A 227 7.35 11.94 -4.68
C ILE A 227 7.35 13.47 -4.75
N GLY A 228 7.39 14.01 -5.97
CA GLY A 228 7.22 15.43 -6.24
C GLY A 228 6.07 15.63 -7.21
N THR A 229 5.21 16.61 -6.95
CA THR A 229 4.23 17.07 -7.93
C THR A 229 5.00 17.65 -9.13
N THR A 230 4.54 17.34 -10.34
CA THR A 230 5.23 17.58 -11.62
C THR A 230 5.50 19.05 -11.99
N SER A 231 5.18 20.01 -11.13
CA SER A 231 5.55 21.43 -11.31
C SER A 231 7.06 21.69 -11.21
N ASP A 232 7.82 20.79 -10.59
CA ASP A 232 9.17 21.14 -10.12
C ASP A 232 10.32 20.64 -11.01
N ARG A 233 10.02 19.94 -12.11
CA ARG A 233 11.05 19.50 -13.09
C ARG A 233 11.31 20.50 -14.22
N GLN A 234 10.62 21.64 -14.26
CA GLN A 234 10.88 22.70 -15.24
C GLN A 234 10.92 24.09 -14.59
N LYS A 235 12.14 24.53 -14.22
CA LYS A 235 12.68 25.91 -14.03
C LYS A 235 13.69 25.87 -12.87
N LEU A 236 14.99 25.79 -13.14
CA LEU A 236 15.92 26.93 -13.29
C LEU A 236 15.74 28.05 -12.25
N THR A 237 16.81 28.23 -11.46
CA THR A 237 17.33 29.49 -10.89
C THR A 237 16.44 30.31 -9.95
N SER A 238 17.03 30.57 -8.78
CA SER A 238 16.78 31.69 -7.84
C SER A 238 15.39 31.85 -7.22
N SER A 239 15.41 31.83 -5.88
CA SER A 239 14.53 32.53 -4.94
C SER A 239 13.03 32.48 -5.19
N LEU A 240 12.30 31.73 -4.35
CA LEU A 240 11.18 32.29 -3.57
C LEU A 240 10.67 31.24 -2.58
N SER A 241 10.42 31.74 -1.37
CA SER A 241 9.74 31.06 -0.27
C SER A 241 8.30 30.75 -0.66
N SER A 242 7.91 29.48 -0.60
CA SER A 242 6.52 29.08 -0.43
C SER A 242 6.48 27.76 0.33
N THR A 243 5.82 27.79 1.48
CA THR A 243 5.53 26.65 2.34
C THR A 243 4.94 25.47 1.54
N PRO A 244 5.51 24.25 1.60
CA PRO A 244 4.94 23.11 0.92
C PRO A 244 3.75 22.53 1.71
N SER A 245 2.66 22.25 1.01
CA SER A 245 1.54 21.44 1.51
C SER A 245 2.00 19.98 1.64
N THR A 246 2.40 19.56 2.83
CA THR A 246 2.82 18.18 3.12
C THR A 246 1.61 17.28 3.35
N ILE A 247 1.40 16.30 2.47
CA ILE A 247 0.44 15.21 2.72
C ILE A 247 1.15 14.13 3.55
N TYR A 248 0.76 13.99 4.81
CA TYR A 248 1.23 12.92 5.70
C TYR A 248 0.51 11.61 5.36
N ILE A 249 1.12 10.78 4.52
CA ILE A 249 0.56 9.48 4.11
C ILE A 249 0.85 8.37 5.15
N LEU A 250 1.79 8.59 6.08
CA LEU A 250 2.24 7.61 7.06
C LEU A 250 2.22 8.20 8.48
N GLY A 251 1.01 8.50 8.96
CA GLY A 251 0.76 8.87 10.36
C GLY A 251 1.18 10.30 10.74
N CYS A 252 0.36 10.93 11.57
CA CYS A 252 0.71 12.17 12.24
C CYS A 252 1.70 11.85 13.37
N TYR A 253 3.00 11.88 13.09
CA TYR A 253 3.94 12.19 14.15
C TYR A 253 3.85 13.70 14.37
N SER A 254 3.15 14.13 15.42
CA SER A 254 3.25 15.51 15.89
C SER A 254 4.68 15.72 16.39
N PRO A 255 5.50 16.58 15.80
CA PRO A 255 6.66 17.10 16.50
C PRO A 255 6.09 18.05 17.55
N SER A 256 6.13 17.68 18.81
CA SER A 256 5.81 18.55 19.96
C SER A 256 6.78 19.74 20.11
N SER A 257 7.40 20.20 19.02
CA SER A 257 8.40 21.25 18.97
C SER A 257 8.06 22.28 17.89
N CYS A 258 6.81 22.73 17.87
CA CYS A 258 6.39 23.98 17.23
C CYS A 258 5.42 24.68 18.19
N VAL A 259 5.91 25.05 19.38
CA VAL A 259 5.30 26.13 20.16
C VAL A 259 5.85 27.43 19.57
N PRO A 260 5.01 28.31 19.00
CA PRO A 260 5.44 29.66 18.69
C PRO A 260 5.80 30.35 20.00
N ASN A 261 7.07 30.73 20.16
CA ASN A 261 7.46 31.64 21.22
C ASN A 261 6.68 32.95 21.07
N GLY A 262 5.91 33.31 22.10
CA GLY A 262 5.46 34.68 22.34
C GLY A 262 3.97 34.94 22.14
N ALA A 263 3.20 34.73 23.20
CA ALA A 263 2.08 35.61 23.56
C ALA A 263 1.72 35.36 25.04
N ASN A 264 2.10 36.29 25.92
CA ASN A 264 1.60 36.36 27.30
C ASN A 264 0.10 36.67 27.25
N PRO A 265 -0.79 35.87 27.88
CA PRO A 265 -2.17 36.29 28.09
C PRO A 265 -2.20 37.28 29.26
N LYS A 266 -2.66 38.50 28.99
CA LYS A 266 -3.08 39.43 30.05
C LYS A 266 -4.32 38.86 30.73
N GLU A 267 -4.28 38.83 32.06
CA GLU A 267 -5.43 38.54 32.92
C GLU A 267 -6.57 39.53 32.62
N GLU A 268 -7.74 39.00 32.27
CA GLU A 268 -8.98 39.76 32.25
C GLU A 268 -9.82 39.30 33.45
N LYS A 269 -9.88 40.17 34.46
CA LYS A 269 -10.74 40.01 35.63
C LYS A 269 -12.20 40.12 35.19
N GLN A 270 -13.00 39.09 35.50
CA GLN A 270 -14.45 39.21 35.46
C GLN A 270 -14.93 39.98 36.69
N SER A 271 -15.63 41.08 36.42
CA SER A 271 -16.55 41.77 37.34
C SER A 271 -17.97 41.27 37.11
#